data_AF-A0A1B6J178-F1
#
_entry.id   AF-A0A1B6J178-F1
#
_cell.length_a   1.000
_cell.length_b   1.000
_cell.length_c   1.000
_cell.angle_alpha   90.00
_cell.angle_beta   90.00
_cell.angle_gamma   90.00
#
_symmetry.space_group_name_H-M   'P 1'
#
loop_
_entity.id
_entity.type
_entity.pdbx_description
1 polymer ?
#
loop_
_entity_poly.entity_id
_entity_poly.type
_entity_poly.pdbx_seq_one_letter_code
_entity_poly.pdbx_strand_id
1 'polypeptide(L)'
;ASLPVSMSCLEEKNHVDERVSRFVMPIGATINMDGTALYEAVAALFIAQVRDVPYSFGSIIAVSITATFASIGAAGIPQAGLVTMVMVLDTVGLPAEDVTLIIAVDWLLDRFRTTVNVLGDAIGAGLVEHLSRRELDQLGEAETVKMRKQSVAERTKDWSNTPL
;
A
#
# COMPACT_ATOMS: atom_id res chain seq x y z
N ALA A 1 0.69 -1.17 -11.47
CA ALA A 1 1.37 -2.05 -12.44
C ALA A 1 2.06 -3.25 -11.77
N SER A 2 2.72 -3.07 -10.61
CA SER A 2 3.39 -4.15 -9.87
C SER A 2 2.44 -5.09 -9.11
N LEU A 3 1.22 -4.63 -8.77
CA LEU A 3 0.29 -5.35 -7.90
C LEU A 3 0.09 -6.84 -8.25
N PRO A 4 -0.22 -7.24 -9.50
CA PRO A 4 -0.40 -8.66 -9.82
C PRO A 4 0.86 -9.50 -9.59
N VAL A 5 2.04 -8.95 -9.95
CA VAL A 5 3.32 -9.64 -9.77
C VAL A 5 3.66 -9.81 -8.30
N SER A 6 3.40 -8.77 -7.49
CA SER A 6 3.63 -8.82 -6.04
C SER A 6 2.72 -9.83 -5.36
N MET A 7 1.44 -9.91 -5.77
CA MET A 7 0.50 -10.91 -5.27
C MET A 7 0.95 -12.35 -5.60
N SER A 8 1.32 -12.63 -6.86
CA SER A 8 1.85 -13.94 -7.23
C SER A 8 3.12 -14.29 -6.46
N CYS A 9 4.02 -13.34 -6.22
CA CYS A 9 5.21 -13.60 -5.40
C CYS A 9 4.86 -13.95 -3.95
N LEU A 10 3.88 -13.27 -3.34
CA LEU A 10 3.44 -13.57 -1.98
C LEU A 10 2.81 -14.95 -1.88
N GLU A 11 1.92 -15.28 -2.81
CA GLU A 11 1.18 -16.54 -2.83
C GLU A 11 2.08 -17.73 -3.19
N GLU A 12 2.90 -17.60 -4.24
CA GLU A 12 3.67 -18.72 -4.78
C GLU A 12 5.02 -18.93 -4.07
N LYS A 13 5.71 -17.84 -3.69
CA LYS A 13 7.08 -17.93 -3.12
C LYS A 13 7.11 -17.82 -1.61
N ASN A 14 6.25 -16.98 -1.05
CA ASN A 14 6.19 -16.76 0.40
C ASN A 14 5.06 -17.55 1.06
N HIS A 15 4.20 -18.22 0.27
CA HIS A 15 3.10 -19.06 0.73
C HIS A 15 2.09 -18.33 1.62
N VAL A 16 1.90 -17.03 1.38
CA VAL A 16 0.87 -16.24 2.06
C VAL A 16 -0.51 -16.66 1.57
N ASP A 17 -1.46 -16.86 2.49
CA ASP A 17 -2.85 -17.19 2.15
C ASP A 17 -3.45 -16.20 1.15
N GLU A 18 -4.04 -16.72 0.07
CA GLU A 18 -4.63 -15.92 -1.01
C GLU A 18 -5.74 -14.96 -0.53
N ARG A 19 -6.44 -15.32 0.55
CA ARG A 19 -7.45 -14.45 1.16
C ARG A 19 -6.82 -13.21 1.78
N VAL A 20 -5.62 -13.34 2.34
CA VAL A 20 -4.85 -12.23 2.91
C VAL A 20 -4.23 -11.38 1.81
N SER A 21 -3.57 -11.99 0.82
CA SER A 21 -2.94 -11.25 -0.29
C SER A 21 -3.96 -10.40 -1.06
N ARG A 22 -5.13 -10.97 -1.38
CA ARG A 22 -6.22 -10.29 -2.10
C ARG A 22 -6.89 -9.19 -1.29
N PHE A 23 -6.79 -9.23 0.04
CA PHE A 23 -7.30 -8.18 0.91
C PHE A 23 -6.27 -7.07 1.12
N VAL A 24 -5.06 -7.42 1.54
CA VAL A 24 -4.03 -6.46 1.96
C VAL A 24 -3.41 -5.72 0.78
N MET A 25 -3.06 -6.43 -0.30
CA MET A 25 -2.25 -5.83 -1.38
C MET A 25 -2.96 -4.70 -2.14
N PRO A 26 -4.26 -4.81 -2.50
CA PRO A 26 -4.96 -3.71 -3.17
C PRO A 26 -5.15 -2.47 -2.26
N ILE A 27 -5.37 -2.70 -0.97
CA ILE A 27 -5.52 -1.63 0.03
C ILE A 27 -4.18 -0.94 0.26
N GLY A 28 -3.12 -1.72 0.48
CA GLY A 28 -1.75 -1.23 0.69
C GLY A 28 -1.24 -0.40 -0.48
N ALA A 29 -1.41 -0.88 -1.71
CA ALA A 29 -0.96 -0.18 -2.91
C ALA A 29 -1.57 1.23 -3.10
N THR A 30 -2.66 1.53 -2.41
CA THR A 30 -3.34 2.83 -2.43
C THR A 30 -3.00 3.69 -1.21
N ILE A 31 -2.95 3.09 -0.01
CA ILE A 31 -2.89 3.83 1.26
C ILE A 31 -1.48 3.84 1.84
N ASN A 32 -0.72 2.75 1.66
CA ASN A 32 0.58 2.54 2.29
C ASN A 32 1.71 3.09 1.40
N MET A 33 1.81 4.41 1.37
CA MET A 33 2.81 5.14 0.59
C MET A 33 3.94 5.70 1.45
N ASP A 34 4.52 4.88 2.34
CA ASP A 34 5.60 5.28 3.26
C ASP A 34 6.82 5.89 2.55
N GLY A 35 7.24 5.30 1.43
CA GLY A 35 8.32 5.82 0.60
C GLY A 35 8.01 7.18 -0.01
N THR A 36 6.72 7.48 -0.28
CA THR A 36 6.27 8.80 -0.73
C THR A 36 6.33 9.81 0.41
N ALA A 37 5.81 9.47 1.60
CA ALA A 37 5.87 10.33 2.78
C ALA A 37 7.32 10.67 3.16
N LEU A 38 8.21 9.66 3.14
CA LEU A 38 9.64 9.85 3.41
C LEU A 38 10.27 10.79 2.38
N TYR A 39 9.98 10.58 1.09
CA TYR A 39 10.50 11.44 0.02
C TYR A 39 10.05 12.89 0.21
N GLU A 40 8.77 13.13 0.46
CA GLU A 40 8.22 14.49 0.62
C GLU A 40 8.86 15.22 1.80
N ALA A 41 9.02 14.53 2.93
CA ALA A 41 9.65 15.11 4.11
C ALA A 41 11.12 15.46 3.87
N VAL A 42 11.88 14.55 3.24
CA VAL A 42 13.31 14.77 2.94
C VAL A 42 13.49 15.85 1.87
N ALA A 43 12.64 15.86 0.85
CA ALA A 43 12.63 16.86 -0.21
C ALA A 43 12.35 18.28 0.33
N ALA A 44 11.37 18.42 1.22
CA ALA A 44 11.03 19.71 1.83
C ALA A 44 12.17 20.22 2.71
N LEU A 45 12.81 19.34 3.48
CA LEU A 45 13.97 19.67 4.28
C LEU A 45 15.16 20.09 3.41
N PHE A 46 15.42 19.36 2.32
CA PHE A 46 16.48 19.68 1.37
C PHE A 46 16.28 21.06 0.72
N ILE A 47 15.07 21.37 0.24
CA ILE A 47 14.78 22.67 -0.36
C ILE A 47 14.97 23.79 0.66
N ALA A 48 14.50 23.59 1.89
CA ALA A 48 14.68 24.58 2.96
C ALA A 48 16.16 24.87 3.23
N GLN A 49 17.00 23.83 3.25
CA GLN A 49 18.45 23.95 3.41
C GLN A 49 19.09 24.70 2.23
N VAL A 50 18.69 24.40 0.99
CA VAL A 50 19.20 25.10 -0.20
C VAL A 50 18.81 26.58 -0.22
N ARG A 51 17.66 26.93 0.32
CA ARG A 51 17.13 28.30 0.41
C ARG A 51 17.56 29.05 1.68
N ASP A 52 18.40 28.45 2.52
CA ASP A 52 18.80 28.97 3.83
C ASP A 52 17.61 29.37 4.72
N VAL A 53 16.47 28.67 4.58
CA VAL A 53 15.28 28.91 5.40
C VAL A 53 15.44 28.19 6.75
N PRO A 54 15.32 28.91 7.88
CA PRO A 54 15.46 28.30 9.20
C PRO A 54 14.33 27.30 9.46
N TYR A 55 14.71 26.05 9.75
CA TYR A 55 13.78 25.00 10.11
C TYR A 55 13.62 24.91 11.63
N SER A 56 12.40 25.15 12.12
CA SER A 56 12.08 24.95 13.52
C SER A 56 11.68 23.50 13.78
N PHE A 57 11.77 23.04 15.03
CA PHE A 57 11.22 21.74 15.43
C PHE A 57 9.72 21.62 15.10
N GLY A 58 8.95 22.72 15.22
CA GLY A 58 7.55 22.76 14.83
C GLY A 58 7.34 22.53 13.33
N SER A 59 8.24 23.06 12.49
CA SER A 59 8.21 22.86 11.03
C SER A 59 8.43 21.39 10.67
N ILE A 60 9.33 20.69 11.36
CA ILE A 60 9.57 19.25 11.14
C ILE A 60 8.32 18.43 11.44
N ILE A 61 7.64 18.73 12.55
CA ILE A 61 6.38 18.05 12.91
C ILE A 61 5.30 18.36 11.88
N ALA A 62 5.14 19.62 11.47
CA ALA A 62 4.16 20.03 10.48
C ALA A 62 4.38 19.31 9.13
N VAL A 63 5.63 19.27 8.64
CA VAL A 63 5.99 18.53 7.42
C VAL A 63 5.72 17.03 7.57
N SER A 64 6.06 16.43 8.70
CA SER A 64 5.84 14.99 8.91
C SER A 64 4.35 14.63 8.84
N ILE A 65 3.50 15.43 9.49
CA ILE A 65 2.05 15.23 9.48
C ILE A 65 1.49 15.43 8.06
N THR A 66 1.88 16.52 7.40
CA THR A 66 1.35 16.88 6.08
C THR A 66 1.81 15.91 4.99
N ALA A 67 3.08 15.49 4.99
CA ALA A 67 3.60 14.44 4.11
C ALA A 67 2.88 13.10 4.33
N THR A 68 2.56 12.75 5.58
CA THR A 68 1.77 11.54 5.87
C THR A 68 0.39 11.62 5.22
N PHE A 69 -0.34 12.72 5.41
CA PHE A 69 -1.65 12.91 4.77
C PHE A 69 -1.57 12.97 3.24
N ALA A 70 -0.55 13.64 2.71
CA ALA A 70 -0.33 13.78 1.28
C ALA A 70 -0.04 12.44 0.61
N SER A 71 0.75 11.58 1.26
CA SER A 71 1.05 10.22 0.78
C SER A 71 -0.21 9.33 0.65
N ILE A 72 -1.17 9.46 1.58
CA ILE A 72 -2.46 8.74 1.50
C ILE A 72 -3.33 9.32 0.38
N GLY A 73 -3.31 10.65 0.19
CA GLY A 73 -4.11 11.36 -0.82
C GLY A 73 -3.61 11.21 -2.26
N ALA A 74 -2.37 10.77 -2.45
CA ALA A 74 -1.72 10.69 -3.76
C ALA A 74 -2.40 9.71 -4.73
N ALA A 75 -2.99 8.62 -4.25
CA ALA A 75 -3.49 7.56 -5.13
C ALA A 75 -4.66 7.98 -6.05
N GLY A 76 -5.37 9.07 -5.74
CA GLY A 76 -6.51 9.57 -6.52
C GLY A 76 -6.16 10.65 -7.56
N ILE A 77 -4.90 11.13 -7.61
CA ILE A 77 -4.54 12.34 -8.36
C ILE A 77 -3.62 12.00 -9.55
N PRO A 78 -3.99 12.37 -10.79
CA PRO A 78 -3.06 12.28 -11.92
C PRO A 78 -1.82 13.14 -11.66
N GLN A 79 -0.61 12.60 -11.85
CA GLN A 79 0.66 13.30 -11.55
C GLN A 79 0.82 13.66 -10.06
N ALA A 80 0.27 12.84 -9.16
CA ALA A 80 0.22 13.08 -7.71
C ALA A 80 1.52 13.59 -7.09
N GLY A 81 2.68 13.03 -7.47
CA GLY A 81 3.96 13.37 -6.82
C GLY A 81 4.37 14.84 -6.88
N LEU A 82 3.97 15.59 -7.93
CA LEU A 82 4.22 17.03 -7.98
C LEU A 82 3.22 17.81 -7.12
N VAL A 83 1.94 17.42 -7.17
CA VAL A 83 0.85 18.10 -6.45
C VAL A 83 1.03 17.95 -4.94
N THR A 84 1.37 16.76 -4.48
CA THR A 84 1.59 16.49 -3.05
C THR A 84 2.85 17.16 -2.54
N MET A 85 3.91 17.22 -3.35
CA MET A 85 5.13 17.95 -3.00
C MET A 85 4.86 19.47 -2.82
N VAL A 86 4.09 20.08 -3.72
CA VAL A 86 3.70 21.50 -3.58
C VAL A 86 2.92 21.74 -2.29
N MET A 87 1.99 20.84 -1.95
CA MET A 87 1.24 20.92 -0.70
C MET A 87 2.16 20.89 0.52
N VAL A 88 3.16 20.01 0.55
CA VAL A 88 4.10 19.90 1.67
C VAL A 88 4.99 21.15 1.77
N LEU A 89 5.46 21.71 0.65
CA LEU A 89 6.24 22.96 0.65
C LEU A 89 5.44 24.16 1.18
N ASP A 90 4.16 24.26 0.80
CA ASP A 90 3.27 25.33 1.27
C ASP A 90 3.14 25.34 2.80
N THR A 91 3.16 24.17 3.45
CA THR A 91 3.03 24.05 4.91
C THR A 91 4.16 24.70 5.70
N VAL A 92 5.31 24.91 5.05
CA VAL A 92 6.48 25.61 5.62
C VAL A 92 6.79 26.92 4.89
N GLY A 93 5.89 27.38 4.01
CA GLY A 93 6.00 28.64 3.29
C GLY A 93 7.09 28.65 2.21
N LEU A 94 7.44 27.50 1.65
CA LEU A 94 8.43 27.40 0.58
C LEU A 94 7.77 27.56 -0.81
N PRO A 95 8.42 28.25 -1.77
CA PRO A 95 7.89 28.42 -3.11
C PRO A 95 7.71 27.08 -3.86
N ALA A 96 6.57 26.89 -4.51
CA ALA A 96 6.27 25.70 -5.32
C ALA A 96 7.25 25.49 -6.49
N GLU A 97 7.85 26.56 -7.00
CA GLU A 97 8.86 26.51 -8.07
C GLU A 97 10.13 25.73 -7.69
N ASP A 98 10.40 25.58 -6.39
CA ASP A 98 11.56 24.84 -5.89
C ASP A 98 11.50 23.33 -6.14
N VAL A 99 10.32 22.79 -6.46
CA VAL A 99 10.18 21.39 -6.88
C VAL A 99 11.05 21.08 -8.09
N THR A 100 11.34 22.07 -8.94
CA THR A 100 12.22 21.93 -10.11
C THR A 100 13.64 21.48 -9.75
N LEU A 101 14.12 21.78 -8.54
CA LEU A 101 15.43 21.33 -8.04
C LEU A 101 15.50 19.80 -7.89
N ILE A 102 14.37 19.14 -7.71
CA ILE A 102 14.28 17.70 -7.43
C ILE A 102 13.86 16.91 -8.68
N ILE A 103 13.17 17.55 -9.63
CA ILE A 103 12.72 16.91 -10.89
C ILE A 103 13.85 16.18 -11.63
N ALA A 104 15.08 16.73 -11.61
CA ALA A 104 16.23 16.12 -12.28
C ALA A 104 16.60 14.73 -11.75
N VAL A 105 16.32 14.45 -10.47
CA VAL A 105 16.63 13.17 -9.81
C VAL A 105 15.38 12.32 -9.52
N ASP A 106 14.19 12.91 -9.62
CA ASP A 106 12.92 12.25 -9.27
C ASP A 106 12.68 10.98 -10.09
N TRP A 107 13.10 10.93 -11.36
CA TRP A 107 12.97 9.73 -12.20
C TRP A 107 13.65 8.49 -11.59
N LEU A 108 14.74 8.69 -10.84
CA LEU A 108 15.49 7.64 -10.15
C LEU A 108 14.89 7.36 -8.77
N LEU A 109 14.61 8.42 -8.00
CA LEU A 109 14.05 8.30 -6.66
C LEU A 109 12.67 7.63 -6.67
N ASP A 110 11.85 7.91 -7.69
CA ASP A 110 10.53 7.32 -7.85
C ASP A 110 10.53 5.78 -7.88
N ARG A 111 11.56 5.19 -8.50
CA ARG A 111 11.71 3.74 -8.55
C ARG A 111 11.98 3.15 -7.18
N PHE A 112 12.82 3.81 -6.38
CA PHE A 112 13.08 3.40 -5.00
C PHE A 112 11.87 3.59 -4.11
N ARG A 113 11.15 4.71 -4.22
CA ARG A 113 9.89 4.95 -3.48
C ARG A 113 8.89 3.83 -3.74
N THR A 114 8.66 3.52 -5.02
CA THR A 114 7.73 2.45 -5.43
C THR A 114 8.17 1.09 -4.86
N THR A 115 9.47 0.81 -4.87
CA THR A 115 10.01 -0.44 -4.32
C THR A 115 9.77 -0.55 -2.82
N VAL A 116 10.00 0.52 -2.06
CA VAL A 116 9.76 0.56 -0.62
C VAL A 116 8.29 0.38 -0.29
N ASN A 117 7.39 1.05 -1.01
CA ASN A 117 5.94 0.90 -0.80
C ASN A 117 5.49 -0.54 -1.03
N VAL A 118 5.88 -1.14 -2.15
CA VAL A 118 5.56 -2.54 -2.47
C VAL A 118 6.14 -3.51 -1.45
N LEU A 119 7.36 -3.25 -0.95
CA LEU A 119 7.98 -4.05 0.10
C LEU A 119 7.20 -3.94 1.42
N GLY A 120 6.78 -2.73 1.79
CA GLY A 120 5.94 -2.49 2.97
C GLY A 120 4.62 -3.27 2.90
N ASP A 121 3.94 -3.24 1.76
CA ASP A 121 2.70 -4.00 1.53
C ASP A 121 2.93 -5.52 1.68
N ALA A 122 4.03 -6.02 1.13
CA ALA A 122 4.39 -7.43 1.20
C ALA A 122 4.68 -7.89 2.64
N ILE A 123 5.40 -7.08 3.41
CA ILE A 123 5.66 -7.33 4.83
C ILE A 123 4.35 -7.25 5.62
N GLY A 124 3.51 -6.25 5.33
CA GLY A 124 2.20 -6.07 5.94
C GLY A 124 1.30 -7.28 5.73
N ALA A 125 1.27 -7.84 4.52
CA ALA A 125 0.51 -9.06 4.22
C ALA A 125 0.97 -10.25 5.09
N GLY A 126 2.28 -10.48 5.20
CA GLY A 126 2.82 -11.55 6.06
C GLY A 126 2.54 -11.33 7.55
N LEU A 127 2.54 -10.08 8.02
CA LEU A 127 2.18 -9.75 9.39
C LEU A 127 0.70 -10.01 9.68
N VAL A 128 -0.19 -9.57 8.78
CA VAL A 128 -1.64 -9.80 8.89
C VAL A 128 -1.94 -11.30 8.87
N GLU A 129 -1.32 -12.06 7.97
CA GLU A 129 -1.44 -13.52 7.94
C GLU A 129 -1.05 -14.14 9.29
N HIS A 130 0.10 -13.74 9.84
CA HIS A 130 0.58 -14.28 11.11
C HIS A 130 -0.39 -13.99 12.26
N LEU A 131 -0.95 -12.77 12.32
CA LEU A 131 -1.86 -12.35 13.38
C LEU A 131 -3.28 -12.95 13.22
N SER A 132 -3.73 -13.18 11.98
CA SER A 132 -5.07 -13.70 11.66
C SER A 132 -5.14 -15.23 11.49
N ARG A 133 -4.10 -15.99 11.85
CA ARG A 133 -4.08 -17.47 11.69
C ARG A 133 -5.35 -18.17 12.18
N ARG A 134 -5.84 -17.81 13.37
CA ARG A 134 -7.06 -18.41 13.94
C ARG A 134 -8.32 -18.13 13.12
N GLU A 135 -8.41 -16.93 12.54
CA GLU A 135 -9.54 -16.53 11.69
C GLU A 135 -9.49 -17.29 10.36
N LEU A 136 -8.29 -17.43 9.79
CA LEU A 136 -8.05 -18.19 8.57
C LEU A 136 -8.39 -19.67 8.71
N ASP A 137 -8.06 -20.28 9.85
CA ASP A 137 -8.38 -21.67 10.17
C ASP A 137 -9.91 -21.87 10.27
N GLN A 138 -10.61 -21.00 11.00
CA GLN A 138 -12.06 -21.05 11.15
C GLN A 138 -12.79 -20.89 9.81
N LEU A 139 -12.31 -19.97 8.97
CA LEU A 139 -12.84 -19.79 7.62
C LEU A 139 -12.63 -21.04 6.76
N GLY A 140 -11.47 -21.70 6.86
CA GLY A 140 -11.18 -22.95 6.14
C GLY A 140 -12.08 -24.11 6.58
N GLU A 141 -12.31 -24.26 7.88
CA GLU A 141 -13.23 -25.28 8.42
C GLU A 141 -14.67 -25.04 7.93
N ALA A 142 -15.15 -23.80 7.98
CA ALA A 142 -16.49 -23.43 7.51
C ALA A 142 -16.68 -23.72 6.02
N GLU A 143 -15.67 -23.43 5.20
CA GLU A 143 -15.69 -23.67 3.76
C GLU A 143 -15.72 -25.18 3.44
N THR A 144 -14.94 -25.97 4.16
CA THR A 144 -14.92 -27.45 4.04
C THR A 144 -16.27 -28.07 4.41
N VAL A 145 -16.90 -27.60 5.48
CA VAL A 145 -18.23 -28.05 5.91
C VAL A 145 -19.29 -27.71 4.86
N LYS A 146 -19.21 -26.52 4.26
CA LYS A 146 -20.13 -26.07 3.22
C LYS A 146 -20.02 -26.93 1.95
N MET A 147 -18.81 -27.20 1.48
CA MET A 147 -18.57 -28.07 0.32
C MET A 147 -19.09 -29.49 0.55
N ARG A 148 -18.87 -30.07 1.73
CA ARG A 148 -19.41 -31.40 2.08
C ARG A 148 -20.94 -31.42 2.03
N LYS A 149 -21.61 -30.40 2.59
CA LYS A 149 -23.07 -30.30 2.55
C LYS A 149 -23.61 -30.17 1.12
N GLN A 150 -22.94 -29.41 0.25
CA GLN A 150 -23.32 -29.31 -1.16
C GLN A 150 -23.15 -30.62 -1.92
N SER A 151 -22.01 -31.30 -1.75
CA SER A 151 -21.77 -32.61 -2.38
C SER A 151 -22.80 -33.66 -1.95
N VAL A 152 -23.18 -33.68 -0.67
CA VAL A 152 -24.24 -34.56 -0.17
C VAL A 152 -25.59 -34.20 -0.77
N ALA A 153 -25.93 -32.91 -0.84
CA ALA A 153 -27.18 -32.43 -1.43
C ALA A 153 -27.29 -32.79 -2.94
N GLU A 154 -26.20 -32.68 -3.68
CA GLU A 154 -26.12 -33.08 -5.09
C GLU A 154 -26.29 -34.58 -5.27
N ARG A 155 -25.62 -35.41 -4.45
CA ARG A 155 -25.79 -36.87 -4.46
C ARG A 155 -27.23 -37.30 -4.11
N THR A 156 -27.88 -36.62 -3.17
CA THR A 156 -29.28 -36.92 -2.84
C THR A 156 -30.25 -36.55 -3.96
N LYS A 157 -29.95 -35.49 -4.73
CA LYS A 157 -30.75 -35.15 -5.93
C LYS A 157 -30.58 -36.17 -7.04
N ASP A 158 -29.37 -36.69 -7.24
CA ASP A 158 -29.08 -37.71 -8.25
C ASP A 158 -29.85 -39.02 -7.97
N TRP A 159 -29.84 -39.49 -6.71
CA TRP A 159 -30.62 -40.66 -6.29
C TRP A 159 -32.13 -40.50 -6.48
N SER A 160 -32.64 -39.27 -6.30
CA SER A 160 -34.07 -38.99 -6.52
C SER A 160 -34.49 -38.91 -8.00
N ASN A 161 -33.53 -38.86 -8.93
CA ASN A 161 -33.76 -38.73 -10.37
C ASN A 161 -33.42 -40.00 -11.17
N THR A 162 -32.88 -41.04 -10.53
CA THR A 162 -32.71 -42.36 -11.16
C THR A 162 -34.07 -43.06 -11.33
N PRO A 163 -34.55 -43.33 -12.55
CA PRO A 163 -35.78 -44.08 -12.77
C PRO A 163 -35.61 -45.53 -12.30
N LEU A 164 -36.60 -46.04 -11.57
CA LEU A 164 -36.70 -47.43 -11.09
C LEU A 164 -36.78 -48.43 -12.25
#